data_AF-A0A9N8LQK2-F1
#
_entry.id   AF-A0A9N8LQK2-F1
#
_cell.length_a   1.000
_cell.length_b   1.000
_cell.length_c   1.000
_cell.angle_alpha   90.00
_cell.angle_beta   90.00
_cell.angle_gamma   90.00
#
_symmetry.space_group_name_H-M   'P 1'
#
loop_
_entity.id
_entity.type
_entity.pdbx_description
1 polymer ?
#
loop_
_entity_poly.entity_id
_entity_poly.type
_entity_poly.pdbx_seq_one_letter_code
_entity_poly.pdbx_strand_id
1 'polypeptide(L)'
;HAVVQAQLILDGKDIGPHLFFVPLRSFETGQLFEGVHAGDIGPKAYGAFGGLDNGWARFDNYRIPRENMFMKHSQVTKEGQYVKPPSSKMSYLGLTFIRSQMIDRCG
;
A
#
# COMPACT_ATOMS: atom_id res chain seq x y z
N HIS A 1 3.03 -1.61 -10.27
CA HIS A 1 3.49 -1.63 -8.86
C HIS A 1 2.48 -0.88 -8.02
N ALA A 2 2.38 -1.18 -6.73
CA ALA A 2 1.50 -0.47 -5.80
C ALA A 2 2.15 -0.31 -4.42
N VAL A 3 1.71 0.70 -3.67
CA VAL A 3 1.97 0.79 -2.24
C VAL A 3 0.75 0.20 -1.53
N VAL A 4 0.94 -0.94 -0.89
CA VAL A 4 -0.13 -1.68 -0.21
C VAL A 4 -0.02 -1.44 1.29
N GLN A 5 -1.12 -1.05 1.91
CA GLN A 5 -1.23 -0.99 3.36
C GLN A 5 -1.75 -2.33 3.89
N ALA A 6 -1.01 -2.97 4.79
CA ALA A 6 -1.39 -4.25 5.39
C ALA A 6 -0.97 -4.32 6.86
N GLN A 7 -1.57 -5.24 7.63
CA GLN A 7 -1.15 -5.53 9.00
C GLN A 7 0.21 -6.23 8.98
N LEU A 8 1.16 -5.71 9.76
CA LEU A 8 2.45 -6.35 9.98
C LEU A 8 2.31 -7.36 11.11
N ILE A 9 2.50 -8.64 10.79
CA ILE A 9 2.49 -9.74 11.76
C ILE A 9 3.92 -10.25 11.94
N LEU A 10 4.43 -10.24 13.17
CA LEU A 10 5.76 -10.76 13.53
C LEU A 10 5.61 -11.75 14.68
N ASP A 11 6.11 -12.98 14.52
CA ASP A 11 6.00 -14.06 15.51
C ASP A 11 4.58 -14.24 16.06
N GLY A 12 3.58 -14.13 15.19
CA GLY A 12 2.15 -14.24 15.54
C GLY A 12 1.54 -12.99 16.19
N LYS A 13 2.31 -11.93 16.40
CA LYS A 13 1.85 -10.66 16.98
C LYS A 13 1.52 -9.63 15.91
N ASP A 14 0.33 -9.02 16.01
CA ASP A 14 -0.07 -7.86 15.20
C ASP A 14 0.62 -6.59 15.71
N ILE A 15 1.36 -5.93 14.82
CA ILE A 15 2.08 -4.67 15.06
C ILE A 15 1.36 -3.48 14.41
N GLY A 16 0.26 -3.74 13.70
CA GLY A 16 -0.59 -2.74 13.08
C GLY A 16 -0.23 -2.43 11.62
N PRO A 17 -0.87 -1.41 11.02
CA PRO A 17 -0.78 -1.14 9.60
C PRO A 17 0.57 -0.57 9.19
N HIS A 18 1.17 -1.14 8.15
CA HIS A 18 2.41 -0.69 7.52
C HIS A 18 2.27 -0.65 6.01
N LEU A 19 3.17 0.10 5.35
CA LEU A 19 3.19 0.25 3.90
C LEU A 19 4.25 -0.66 3.28
N PHE A 20 3.88 -1.32 2.19
CA PHE A 20 4.71 -2.25 1.45
C PHE A 20 4.72 -1.90 -0.04
N PHE A 21 5.88 -1.93 -0.67
CA PHE A 21 6.03 -1.82 -2.11
C PHE A 21 5.78 -3.18 -2.75
N VAL A 22 4.71 -3.30 -3.53
CA VAL A 22 4.26 -4.58 -4.09
C VAL A 22 4.30 -4.53 -5.62
N PRO A 23 5.18 -5.33 -6.26
CA PRO A 23 5.10 -5.59 -7.69
C PRO A 23 3.80 -6.32 -8.01
N LEU A 24 3.02 -5.79 -8.96
CA LEU A 24 1.74 -6.39 -9.35
C LEU A 24 1.82 -7.11 -10.69
N ARG A 25 2.60 -6.57 -11.64
CA ARG A 25 2.69 -7.02 -13.02
C ARG A 25 4.13 -7.07 -13.47
N SER A 26 4.45 -8.01 -14.36
CA SER A 26 5.71 -8.04 -15.10
C SER A 26 5.86 -6.80 -15.98
N PHE A 27 7.05 -6.22 -16.01
CA PHE A 27 7.37 -5.10 -16.90
C PHE A 27 7.42 -5.53 -18.37
N GLU A 28 7.80 -6.78 -18.64
CA GLU A 28 7.98 -7.28 -20.01
C GLU A 28 6.64 -7.65 -20.65
N THR A 29 5.77 -8.32 -19.89
CA THR A 29 4.52 -8.89 -20.43
C THR A 29 3.27 -8.12 -20.02
N GLY A 30 3.36 -7.24 -19.01
CA GLY A 30 2.20 -6.57 -18.41
C GLY A 30 1.24 -7.51 -17.67
N GLN A 31 1.53 -8.81 -17.60
CA GLN A 31 0.71 -9.80 -16.91
C GLN A 31 0.90 -9.71 -15.41
N LEU A 32 -0.15 -10.07 -14.65
CA LEU A 32 -0.08 -10.15 -13.20
C LEU A 32 0.89 -11.26 -12.77
N PHE A 33 1.61 -11.03 -11.66
CA PHE A 33 2.40 -12.09 -11.05
C PHE A 33 1.50 -13.16 -10.43
N GLU A 34 2.02 -14.39 -10.32
CA GLU A 34 1.32 -15.48 -9.63
C GLU A 34 0.96 -15.08 -8.19
N GLY A 35 -0.26 -15.41 -7.77
CA GLY A 35 -0.81 -15.00 -6.48
C GLY A 35 -1.27 -13.54 -6.41
N VAL A 36 -1.16 -12.75 -7.49
CA VAL A 36 -1.72 -11.41 -7.59
C VAL A 36 -2.94 -11.42 -8.51
N HIS A 37 -4.09 -11.02 -7.98
CA HIS A 37 -5.31 -10.83 -8.75
C HIS A 37 -5.69 -9.35 -8.71
N ALA A 38 -6.08 -8.78 -9.85
CA ALA A 38 -6.54 -7.40 -9.92
C ALA A 38 -7.51 -7.21 -11.09
N GLY A 39 -8.38 -6.21 -10.98
CA GLY A 39 -9.35 -5.87 -12.02
C GLY A 39 -9.99 -4.50 -11.79
N ASP A 40 -10.82 -4.08 -12.75
CA ASP A 40 -11.60 -2.84 -12.68
C ASP A 40 -12.83 -3.02 -11.78
N ILE A 41 -13.26 -1.96 -11.09
CA ILE A 41 -14.51 -1.92 -10.33
C ILE A 41 -15.74 -1.59 -11.20
N GLY A 42 -15.51 -1.14 -12.44
CA GLY A 42 -16.53 -0.79 -13.40
C GLY A 42 -17.02 0.66 -13.33
N PRO A 43 -18.21 0.95 -13.89
CA PRO A 43 -18.77 2.29 -13.92
C PRO A 43 -18.94 2.90 -12.54
N LYS A 44 -18.60 4.19 -12.42
CA LYS A 44 -18.68 4.97 -11.18
C LYS A 44 -19.90 5.90 -11.23
N ALA A 45 -20.39 6.30 -10.07
CA ALA A 45 -21.61 7.11 -9.93
C ALA A 45 -21.58 8.35 -10.83
N TYR A 46 -22.67 8.58 -11.57
CA TYR A 46 -22.82 9.72 -12.50
C TYR A 46 -21.71 9.83 -13.56
N GLY A 47 -21.02 8.74 -13.89
CA GLY A 47 -19.87 8.76 -14.80
C GLY A 47 -18.64 9.48 -14.21
N ALA A 48 -18.66 9.81 -12.92
CA ALA A 48 -17.58 10.50 -12.24
C ALA A 48 -16.28 9.71 -12.39
N PHE A 49 -15.21 10.41 -12.77
CA PHE A 49 -13.89 9.81 -12.98
C PHE A 49 -13.90 8.65 -13.99
N GLY A 50 -14.79 8.66 -14.99
CA GLY A 50 -14.92 7.57 -15.96
C GLY A 50 -13.63 7.18 -16.69
N GLY A 51 -12.71 8.13 -16.88
CA GLY A 51 -11.39 7.88 -17.46
C GLY A 51 -10.33 7.29 -16.51
N LEU A 52 -10.66 7.11 -15.22
CA LEU A 52 -9.77 6.50 -14.22
C LEU A 52 -10.12 5.02 -14.02
N ASP A 53 -9.10 4.18 -14.08
CA ASP A 53 -9.11 2.73 -13.93
C ASP A 53 -9.04 2.28 -12.46
N ASN A 54 -9.88 2.90 -11.62
CA ASN A 54 -9.99 2.51 -10.21
C ASN A 54 -10.30 1.01 -10.12
N GLY A 55 -9.44 0.25 -9.46
CA GLY A 55 -9.51 -1.19 -9.45
C GLY A 55 -9.57 -1.80 -8.05
N TRP A 56 -9.61 -3.13 -8.03
CA TRP A 56 -9.41 -3.97 -6.85
C TRP A 56 -8.14 -4.81 -7.00
N ALA A 57 -7.58 -5.24 -5.88
CA ALA A 57 -6.47 -6.19 -5.84
C ALA A 57 -6.65 -7.20 -4.71
N ARG A 58 -6.30 -8.46 -4.96
CA ARG A 58 -6.24 -9.56 -3.98
C ARG A 58 -4.89 -10.25 -4.10
N PHE A 59 -4.32 -10.59 -2.95
CA PHE A 59 -3.05 -11.30 -2.85
C PHE A 59 -3.31 -12.67 -2.23
N ASP A 60 -2.79 -13.72 -2.85
CA ASP A 60 -2.80 -15.09 -2.35
C ASP A 60 -1.36 -15.50 -2.02
N ASN A 61 -1.02 -15.46 -0.73
CA ASN A 61 0.29 -15.83 -0.19
C ASN A 61 1.49 -15.24 -0.98
N TYR A 62 1.30 -14.04 -1.55
CA TYR A 62 2.27 -13.39 -2.42
C TYR A 62 3.48 -12.90 -1.63
N ARG A 63 4.67 -13.34 -2.02
CA ARG A 63 5.92 -13.05 -1.30
C ARG A 63 6.63 -11.85 -1.90
N ILE A 64 7.09 -10.96 -1.03
CA ILE A 64 7.94 -9.83 -1.37
C ILE A 64 9.18 -9.80 -0.46
N PRO A 65 10.31 -9.23 -0.89
CA PRO A 65 11.46 -9.01 -0.03
C PRO A 65 11.10 -8.15 1.18
N ARG A 66 11.78 -8.36 2.32
CA ARG A 66 11.61 -7.55 3.54
C ARG A 66 11.85 -6.06 3.27
N GLU A 67 12.82 -5.78 2.39
CA GLU A 67 13.23 -4.44 1.98
C GLU A 67 12.11 -3.65 1.29
N ASN A 68 11.08 -4.34 0.80
CA ASN A 68 9.91 -3.68 0.22
C ASN A 68 9.01 -3.03 1.26
N MET A 69 9.21 -3.30 2.56
CA MET A 69 8.58 -2.52 3.62
C MET A 69 9.15 -1.10 3.65
N PHE A 70 8.30 -0.09 3.76
CA PHE A 70 8.73 1.30 3.85
C PHE A 70 9.34 1.58 5.24
N MET A 71 10.65 1.43 5.33
CA MET A 71 11.37 1.38 6.61
C MET A 71 11.97 2.72 7.11
N LYS A 72 11.56 3.87 6.56
CA LYS A 72 12.15 5.17 6.97
C LYS A 72 11.95 5.48 8.45
N HIS A 73 10.76 5.20 8.99
CA HIS A 73 10.39 5.54 10.37
C HIS A 73 10.19 4.31 11.25
N SER A 74 9.80 3.17 10.70
CA SER A 74 9.56 1.91 11.41
C SER A 74 10.26 0.78 10.69
N GLN A 75 10.98 -0.10 11.37
CA GLN A 75 11.82 -1.10 10.70
C GLN A 75 11.54 -2.51 11.24
N VAL A 76 11.80 -3.51 10.40
CA VAL A 76 11.94 -4.89 10.83
C VAL A 76 13.37 -5.30 10.51
N THR A 77 14.16 -5.65 11.52
CA THR A 77 15.56 -6.06 11.30
C THR A 77 15.63 -7.42 10.58
N LYS A 78 16.82 -7.85 10.14
CA LYS A 78 16.97 -9.18 9.52
C LYS A 78 16.67 -10.31 10.51
N GLU A 79 16.86 -10.05 11.79
CA GLU A 79 16.58 -10.92 12.93
C GLU A 79 15.09 -10.87 13.33
N GLY A 80 14.25 -10.16 12.58
CA GLY A 80 12.80 -10.07 12.82
C GLY A 80 12.38 -9.07 13.91
N GLN A 81 13.31 -8.26 14.43
CA GLN A 81 13.00 -7.32 15.51
C GLN A 81 12.33 -6.05 14.99
N TYR A 82 11.26 -5.60 15.65
CA TYR A 82 10.55 -4.39 15.25
C TYR A 82 11.13 -3.13 15.92
N VAL A 83 11.51 -2.16 15.10
CA VAL A 83 11.91 -0.81 15.53
C VAL A 83 10.73 0.13 15.34
N LYS A 84 10.22 0.65 16.45
CA LYS A 84 9.05 1.53 16.49
C LYS A 84 9.35 2.90 15.88
N PRO A 85 8.35 3.55 15.26
CA PRO A 85 8.50 4.92 14.81
C PRO A 85 8.50 5.92 15.98
N PRO A 86 9.10 7.12 15.79
CA PRO A 86 9.04 8.20 16.78
C PRO A 86 7.60 8.59 17.14
N SER A 87 6.65 8.39 16.23
CA SER A 87 5.22 8.61 16.46
C SER A 87 4.40 7.62 15.65
N SER A 88 3.36 7.06 16.26
CA SER A 88 2.41 6.13 15.62
C SER A 88 1.58 6.78 14.52
N LYS A 89 1.50 8.11 14.48
CA LYS A 89 0.71 8.87 13.48
C LYS A 89 1.45 9.05 12.15
N MET A 90 2.72 8.66 12.08
CA MET A 90 3.59 8.94 10.93
C MET A 90 3.13 8.25 9.64
N SER A 91 2.46 7.10 9.72
CA SER A 91 1.91 6.39 8.55
C SER A 91 0.80 7.16 7.83
N TYR A 92 0.12 8.09 8.52
CA TYR A 92 -1.02 8.84 7.98
C TYR A 92 -0.64 10.20 7.39
N LEU A 93 0.64 10.57 7.36
CA LEU A 93 1.08 11.88 6.87
C LEU A 93 0.58 12.20 5.46
N GLY A 94 0.57 11.21 4.56
CA GLY A 94 0.06 11.41 3.20
C GLY A 94 -1.41 11.82 3.16
N LEU A 95 -2.25 11.24 4.02
CA LEU A 95 -3.67 11.60 4.11
C LEU A 95 -3.86 13.02 4.66
N THR A 96 -3.08 13.40 5.68
CA THR A 96 -3.11 14.76 6.24
C THR A 96 -2.67 15.79 5.20
N PHE A 97 -1.66 15.47 4.40
CA PHE A 97 -1.19 16.34 3.32
C PHE A 97 -2.25 16.55 2.23
N ILE A 98 -2.91 15.48 1.76
CA ILE A 98 -4.01 15.59 0.79
C ILE A 98 -5.15 16.43 1.37
N ARG A 99 -5.49 16.27 2.66
CA ARG A 99 -6.52 17.08 3.33
C ARG A 99 -6.20 18.57 3.33
N SER A 100 -4.94 18.95 3.56
CA SER A 100 -4.51 20.34 3.45
C SER A 100 -4.74 20.88 2.04
N GLN A 101 -4.32 20.14 1.02
CA GLN A 101 -4.48 20.59 -0.37
C GLN A 101 -5.94 20.71 -0.81
N MET A 102 -6.84 19.87 -0.29
CA MET A 102 -8.26 19.97 -0.62
C MET A 102 -8.85 21.31 -0.17
N ILE A 103 -8.33 21.90 0.91
CA ILE A 103 -8.74 23.23 1.36
C ILE A 103 -8.13 24.29 0.46
N ASP A 104 -6.84 24.19 0.15
CA ASP A 104 -6.12 25.18 -0.67
C ASP A 104 -6.69 25.28 -2.11
N ARG A 105 -7.21 24.18 -2.66
CA ARG A 105 -7.79 24.15 -4.02
C ARG A 105 -9.23 24.63 -4.10
N CYS A 106 -9.86 24.98 -2.97
CA CYS A 106 -11.21 25.52 -2.91
C CYS A 106 -11.23 27.06 -2.80
N GLY A 107 -10.07 27.72 -2.70
CA GLY A 107 -9.91 29.18 -2.79
C GLY A 107 -9.36 29.60 -4.15
#